data_AF-A0A3M1LR83-F1
#
_entry.id   AF-A0A3M1LR83-F1
#
_cell.length_a   1.000
_cell.length_b   1.000
_cell.length_c   1.000
_cell.angle_alpha   90.00
_cell.angle_beta   90.00
_cell.angle_gamma   90.00
#
_symmetry.space_group_name_H-M   'P 1'
#
loop_
_entity.id
_entity.type
_entity.pdbx_description
1 polymer ?
#
loop_
_entity_poly.entity_id
_entity_poly.type
_entity_poly.pdbx_seq_one_letter_code
_entity_poly.pdbx_strand_id
1 'polypeptide(L)'
;MLVESDWLIDNIDDVIIIDTRGKIPYSYAHIPNSIPLSVEDLMTFKNSTGYILEKDKAEKLLSKLGIDNNRKIVLYGEYLDPSIARVYWSLLYYGYNDINILNLGFTK
;
A
#
# COMPACT_ATOMS: atom_id res chain seq x y z
N MET A 1 -11.44 4.58 7.46
CA MET A 1 -10.28 3.72 7.76
C MET A 1 -10.47 2.33 7.15
N LEU A 2 -11.60 1.64 7.32
CA LEU A 2 -11.86 0.36 6.63
C LEU A 2 -12.76 0.54 5.40
N VAL A 3 -12.68 -0.38 4.44
CA VAL A 3 -13.64 -0.56 3.33
C VAL A 3 -13.98 -2.03 3.17
N GLU A 4 -15.22 -2.34 2.78
CA GLU A 4 -15.68 -3.71 2.52
C GLU A 4 -15.35 -4.16 1.08
N SER A 5 -15.34 -5.48 0.85
CA SER A 5 -15.06 -6.05 -0.47
C SER A 5 -16.06 -5.60 -1.54
N ASP A 6 -17.35 -5.56 -1.21
CA ASP A 6 -18.41 -5.18 -2.15
C ASP A 6 -18.22 -3.73 -2.61
N TRP A 7 -17.84 -2.84 -1.68
CA TRP A 7 -17.51 -1.46 -2.01
C TRP A 7 -16.29 -1.38 -2.95
N LEU A 8 -15.25 -2.18 -2.69
CA LEU A 8 -14.06 -2.18 -3.55
C LEU A 8 -14.39 -2.69 -4.97
N ILE A 9 -15.26 -3.69 -5.10
CA ILE A 9 -15.69 -4.21 -6.40
C ILE A 9 -16.39 -3.11 -7.22
N ASP A 10 -17.29 -2.35 -6.58
CA ASP A 10 -18.05 -1.28 -7.24
C ASP A 10 -17.18 -0.06 -7.62
N ASN A 11 -15.98 0.09 -7.02
CA ASN A 11 -15.11 1.26 -7.17
C ASN A 11 -13.71 0.90 -7.71
N ILE A 12 -13.52 -0.31 -8.25
CA ILE A 12 -12.19 -0.89 -8.52
C ILE A 12 -11.35 -0.07 -9.51
N ASP A 13 -11.99 0.65 -10.42
CA ASP A 13 -11.33 1.47 -11.45
C ASP A 13 -11.08 2.92 -10.99
N ASP A 14 -11.72 3.37 -9.91
CA ASP A 14 -11.66 4.75 -9.41
C ASP A 14 -10.66 4.94 -8.26
N VAL A 15 -10.11 3.84 -7.73
CA VAL A 15 -9.21 3.83 -6.57
C VAL A 15 -7.82 3.34 -6.93
N ILE A 16 -6.86 3.62 -6.04
CA ILE A 16 -5.52 3.06 -6.08
C ILE A 16 -5.49 1.89 -5.10
N ILE A 17 -5.28 0.68 -5.61
CA ILE A 17 -5.22 -0.52 -4.78
C ILE A 17 -3.75 -0.87 -4.54
N ILE A 18 -3.36 -1.04 -3.27
CA ILE A 18 -1.98 -1.37 -2.89
C ILE A 18 -1.94 -2.71 -2.17
N ASP A 19 -1.15 -3.62 -2.72
CA ASP A 19 -0.77 -4.88 -2.09
C ASP A 19 0.47 -4.69 -1.22
N THR A 20 0.31 -4.84 0.09
CA THR A 20 1.38 -4.60 1.06
C THR A 20 2.27 -5.82 1.34
N ARG A 21 1.94 -6.98 0.75
CA ARG A 21 2.63 -8.26 0.99
C ARG A 21 3.99 -8.36 0.27
N GLY A 22 4.24 -7.46 -0.67
CA GLY A 22 5.46 -7.43 -1.48
C GLY A 22 5.40 -8.27 -2.76
N LYS A 23 6.47 -8.18 -3.56
CA LYS A 23 6.47 -8.63 -4.96
C LYS A 23 6.31 -10.14 -5.16
N ILE A 24 6.83 -10.95 -4.23
CA ILE A 24 6.78 -12.41 -4.32
C ILE A 24 5.32 -12.89 -4.18
N PRO A 25 4.59 -12.66 -3.07
CA PRO A 25 3.19 -13.05 -2.94
C PRO A 25 2.30 -12.42 -4.01
N TYR A 26 2.54 -11.14 -4.34
CA TYR A 26 1.85 -10.45 -5.43
C TYR A 26 1.94 -11.24 -6.75
N SER A 27 3.13 -11.74 -7.10
CA SER A 27 3.34 -12.48 -8.37
C SER A 27 2.54 -13.78 -8.48
N TYR A 28 2.12 -14.37 -7.36
CA TYR A 28 1.34 -15.62 -7.35
C TYR A 28 -0.18 -15.42 -7.47
N ALA A 29 -0.69 -14.34 -6.88
CA ALA A 29 -2.08 -13.89 -6.95
C ALA A 29 -2.22 -12.51 -6.32
N HIS A 30 -2.97 -11.62 -6.96
CA HIS A 30 -3.25 -10.27 -6.48
C HIS A 30 -4.61 -9.81 -6.98
N ILE A 31 -5.18 -8.79 -6.31
CA ILE A 31 -6.37 -8.10 -6.79
C ILE A 31 -6.03 -7.41 -8.13
N PRO A 32 -6.88 -7.51 -9.16
CA PRO A 32 -6.66 -6.79 -10.43
C PRO A 32 -6.39 -5.30 -10.21
N ASN A 33 -5.54 -4.71 -11.05
CA ASN A 33 -5.13 -3.30 -10.99
C ASN A 33 -4.38 -2.88 -9.72
N SER A 34 -4.07 -3.79 -8.79
CA SER A 34 -3.29 -3.45 -7.60
C SER A 34 -1.81 -3.24 -7.87
N ILE A 35 -1.14 -2.50 -6.99
CA ILE A 35 0.28 -2.15 -7.07
C ILE A 35 1.00 -2.81 -5.89
N PRO A 36 2.08 -3.57 -6.10
CA PRO A 36 2.88 -4.08 -4.99
C PRO A 36 3.71 -2.94 -4.39
N LEU A 37 3.57 -2.73 -3.07
CA LEU A 37 4.38 -1.79 -2.30
C LEU A 37 4.59 -2.35 -0.89
N SER A 38 5.79 -2.85 -0.62
CA SER A 38 6.09 -3.44 0.69
C SER A 38 6.64 -2.41 1.68
N VAL A 39 6.79 -2.84 2.93
CA VAL A 39 7.46 -2.04 3.97
C VAL A 39 8.90 -1.70 3.59
N GLU A 40 9.61 -2.65 2.99
CA GLU A 40 11.01 -2.52 2.57
C GLU A 40 11.17 -1.47 1.47
N ASP A 41 10.21 -1.35 0.56
CA ASP A 41 10.22 -0.31 -0.49
C ASP A 41 10.15 1.11 0.10
N LEU A 42 9.59 1.27 1.31
CA LEU A 42 9.43 2.54 2.03
C LEU A 42 10.44 2.71 3.17
N MET A 43 11.51 1.92 3.18
CA MET A 43 12.56 1.99 4.18
C MET A 43 13.95 2.21 3.57
N THR A 44 14.83 2.80 4.36
CA THR A 44 16.26 2.91 4.08
C THR A 44 17.06 2.39 5.28
N PHE A 45 18.26 1.87 5.05
CA PHE A 45 19.10 1.30 6.10
C PHE A 45 20.40 2.07 6.24
N LYS A 46 20.74 2.45 7.47
CA LYS A 46 22.04 3.05 7.81
C LYS A 46 22.59 2.34 9.04
N ASN A 47 23.79 1.76 8.93
CA ASN A 47 24.43 0.99 10.00
C ASN A 47 23.48 -0.07 10.62
N SER A 48 22.82 -0.85 9.77
CA SER A 48 21.84 -1.88 10.16
C SER A 48 20.58 -1.38 10.88
N THR A 49 20.40 -0.07 11.01
CA THR A 49 19.18 0.54 11.54
C THR A 49 18.24 0.91 10.39
N GLY A 50 16.99 0.45 10.47
CA GLY A 50 15.95 0.77 9.49
C GLY A 50 15.29 2.11 9.81
N TYR A 51 15.19 2.97 8.80
CA TYR A 51 14.54 4.27 8.85
C TYR A 51 13.45 4.34 7.79
N ILE A 52 12.51 5.26 7.96
CA ILE A 52 11.60 5.64 6.88
C ILE A 52 12.42 6.22 5.70
N LEU A 53 12.02 5.87 4.48
CA LEU A 53 12.67 6.36 3.26
C LEU A 53 12.61 7.90 3.21
N GLU A 54 13.70 8.53 2.76
CA GLU A 54 13.76 9.98 2.63
C GLU A 54 12.68 10.50 1.69
N LYS A 55 12.08 11.66 2.04
CA LYS A 55 10.88 12.20 1.37
C LYS A 55 11.03 12.30 -0.16
N ASP A 56 12.17 12.79 -0.64
CA ASP A 56 12.42 12.96 -2.07
C ASP A 56 12.49 11.62 -2.84
N LYS A 57 13.01 10.57 -2.20
CA LYS A 57 13.04 9.22 -2.77
C LYS A 57 11.66 8.57 -2.73
N ALA A 58 10.92 8.78 -1.64
CA ALA A 58 9.56 8.29 -1.51
C ALA A 58 8.62 8.92 -2.55
N GLU A 59 8.68 10.25 -2.73
CA GLU A 59 7.89 10.95 -3.76
C GLU A 59 8.19 10.43 -5.16
N LYS A 60 9.47 10.23 -5.50
CA LYS A 60 9.88 9.66 -6.79
C LYS A 60 9.35 8.23 -6.98
N LEU A 61 9.45 7.40 -5.93
CA LEU A 61 8.96 6.02 -5.95
C LEU A 61 7.44 5.99 -6.17
N LEU A 62 6.68 6.70 -5.32
CA LEU A 62 5.22 6.72 -5.35
C LEU A 62 4.69 7.30 -6.66
N SER A 63 5.29 8.38 -7.16
CA SER A 63 4.94 8.95 -8.47
C SER A 63 5.21 7.97 -9.61
N LYS A 64 6.33 7.24 -9.60
CA LYS A 64 6.64 6.21 -10.61
C LYS A 64 5.62 5.06 -10.59
N LEU A 65 5.06 4.74 -9.43
CA LEU A 65 4.02 3.75 -9.26
C LEU A 65 2.62 4.28 -9.61
N GLY A 66 2.47 5.56 -9.96
CA GLY A 66 1.17 6.18 -10.23
C GLY A 66 0.33 6.41 -8.96
N ILE A 67 0.99 6.47 -7.79
CA ILE A 67 0.35 6.75 -6.50
C ILE A 67 0.31 8.26 -6.27
N ASP A 68 -0.87 8.83 -6.50
CA ASP A 68 -1.17 10.25 -6.34
C ASP A 68 -2.11 10.50 -5.15
N ASN A 69 -2.26 11.77 -4.76
CA ASN A 69 -3.11 12.17 -3.63
C ASN A 69 -4.51 12.62 -4.08
N ASN A 70 -4.87 12.42 -5.35
CA ASN A 70 -6.15 12.84 -5.92
C ASN A 70 -7.19 11.71 -5.87
N ARG A 71 -6.73 10.45 -5.76
CA ARG A 71 -7.57 9.26 -5.65
C ARG A 71 -7.46 8.63 -4.27
N LYS A 72 -8.53 7.96 -3.87
CA LYS A 72 -8.54 7.14 -2.65
C LYS A 72 -7.57 5.98 -2.79
N ILE A 73 -6.81 5.72 -1.72
CA ILE A 73 -5.91 4.57 -1.63
C ILE A 73 -6.57 3.49 -0.78
N VAL A 74 -6.60 2.26 -1.28
CA VAL A 74 -7.07 1.07 -0.56
C VAL A 74 -5.90 0.10 -0.39
N LEU A 75 -5.48 -0.11 0.85
CA LEU A 75 -4.44 -1.06 1.21
C LEU A 75 -5.06 -2.43 1.50
N TYR A 76 -4.39 -3.50 1.08
CA TYR A 76 -4.72 -4.85 1.54
C TYR A 76 -3.45 -5.66 1.81
N GLY A 77 -3.64 -6.76 2.53
CA GLY A 77 -2.60 -7.72 2.86
C GLY A 77 -3.24 -9.03 3.32
N GLU A 78 -2.46 -9.89 3.95
CA GLU A 78 -2.98 -11.12 4.54
C GLU A 78 -3.79 -10.85 5.82
N TYR A 79 -4.47 -11.88 6.33
CA TYR A 79 -5.16 -11.77 7.61
C TYR A 79 -4.16 -11.46 8.73
N LEU A 80 -4.41 -10.39 9.49
CA LEU A 80 -3.52 -9.86 10.53
C LEU A 80 -2.11 -9.48 10.03
N ASP A 81 -2.00 -9.01 8.78
CA ASP A 81 -0.73 -8.56 8.21
C ASP A 81 -0.28 -7.20 8.79
N PRO A 82 0.81 -7.16 9.57
CA PRO A 82 1.32 -5.91 10.16
C PRO A 82 1.88 -4.94 9.11
N SER A 83 2.21 -5.43 7.92
CA SER A 83 2.73 -4.64 6.80
C SER A 83 1.74 -3.58 6.37
N ILE A 84 0.44 -3.88 6.42
CA ILE A 84 -0.64 -2.94 6.10
C ILE A 84 -0.52 -1.68 6.97
N ALA A 85 -0.42 -1.86 8.29
CA ALA A 85 -0.35 -0.74 9.24
C ALA A 85 0.93 0.08 9.03
N ARG A 86 2.04 -0.57 8.71
CA ARG A 86 3.32 0.10 8.48
C ARG A 86 3.30 0.91 7.18
N VAL A 87 2.75 0.38 6.09
CA VAL A 87 2.58 1.10 4.82
C VAL A 87 1.58 2.25 5.00
N TYR A 88 0.47 2.02 5.68
CA TYR A 88 -0.53 3.05 6.03
C TYR A 88 0.13 4.25 6.73
N TRP A 89 0.90 3.99 7.78
CA TRP A 89 1.59 5.04 8.51
C TRP A 89 2.62 5.78 7.65
N SER A 90 3.37 5.07 6.80
CA SER A 90 4.34 5.70 5.91
C SER A 90 3.66 6.64 4.91
N LEU A 91 2.54 6.24 4.31
CA LEU A 91 1.78 7.09 3.40
C LEU A 91 1.19 8.32 4.12
N LEU A 92 0.66 8.16 5.34
CA LEU A 92 0.25 9.29 6.18
C LEU A 92 1.43 10.24 6.45
N TYR A 93 2.60 9.69 6.78
CA TYR A 93 3.81 10.47 7.03
C TYR A 93 4.25 11.30 5.81
N TYR A 94 4.03 10.78 4.60
CA TYR A 94 4.28 11.51 3.34
C TYR A 94 3.15 12.46 2.93
N GLY A 95 2.03 12.53 3.67
CA GLY A 95 0.94 13.48 3.44
C GLY A 95 -0.23 12.97 2.61
N TYR A 96 -0.33 11.66 2.38
CA TYR A 96 -1.51 11.03 1.79
C TYR A 96 -2.57 10.86 2.88
N ASN A 97 -3.77 11.39 2.67
CA ASN A 97 -4.79 11.45 3.74
C ASN A 97 -6.02 10.57 3.49
N ASP A 98 -6.38 10.30 2.24
CA ASP A 98 -7.52 9.44 1.89
C ASP A 98 -7.07 7.99 1.70
N ILE A 99 -6.73 7.34 2.82
CA ILE A 99 -6.24 5.97 2.85
C ILE A 99 -7.21 5.11 3.66
N ASN A 100 -7.62 4.00 3.07
CA ASN A 100 -8.42 2.96 3.69
C ASN A 100 -7.71 1.60 3.62
N ILE A 101 -8.15 0.67 4.46
CA ILE A 101 -7.70 -0.72 4.51
C ILE A 101 -8.89 -1.60 4.15
N LEU A 102 -8.70 -2.57 3.27
CA LEU A 102 -9.70 -3.59 2.97
C LEU A 102 -9.97 -4.43 4.23
N ASN A 103 -11.24 -4.53 4.63
CA ASN A 103 -11.68 -5.25 5.83
C ASN A 103 -11.71 -6.78 5.64
N LEU A 104 -10.72 -7.31 4.94
CA LEU A 104 -10.58 -8.73 4.64
C LEU A 104 -9.10 -9.06 4.42
N GLY A 105 -8.63 -10.15 5.01
CA GLY A 105 -7.34 -10.71 4.67
C GLY A 105 -7.42 -11.38 3.30
N PHE A 106 -6.51 -11.05 2.39
CA PHE A 106 -6.48 -11.66 1.08
C PHE A 106 -6.10 -13.15 1.19
N THR A 107 -7.00 -14.01 0.74
CA THR A 107 -6.81 -15.46 0.62
C THR A 107 -6.98 -15.85 -0.84
N LYS A 108 -6.01 -16.59 -1.39
CA LYS A 108 -6.04 -17.08 -2.79
C LYS A 108 -7.12 -18.13 -3.00
#